data_AF-A0AAU3UE12-F1
#
_entry.id   AF-A0AAU3UE12-F1
#
_cell.length_a   1.000
_cell.length_b   1.000
_cell.length_c   1.000
_cell.angle_alpha   90.00
_cell.angle_beta   90.00
_cell.angle_gamma   90.00
#
_symmetry.space_group_name_H-M   'P 1'
#
loop_
_entity.id
_entity.type
_entity.pdbx_description
1 polymer ?
#
loop_
_entity_poly.entity_id
_entity_poly.type
_entity_poly.pdbx_seq_one_letter_code
_entity_poly.pdbx_strand_id
1 'polypeptide(L)' 'MTTGSDTPSESPRPAERRAGSRRLTPAERARLARVFGDELPATTSDERTPEPDSSGSGDDWLRSQVPPHHG' A
#
# COMPACT_ATOMS: atom_id res chain seq x y z
N MET A 1 3.07 -4.81 45.24
CA MET A 1 1.88 -5.16 44.45
C MET A 1 1.85 -4.22 43.25
N THR A 2 1.85 -4.80 42.03
CA THR A 2 1.96 -4.10 40.75
C THR A 2 0.58 -3.64 40.26
N THR A 3 0.47 -2.45 39.68
CA THR A 3 -0.69 -2.08 38.86
C THR A 3 -0.19 -1.70 37.47
N GLY A 4 -0.49 -2.57 36.52
CA GLY A 4 -0.13 -2.44 35.11
C GLY A 4 -0.88 -1.31 34.42
N SER A 5 -0.16 -0.68 33.49
CA SER A 5 -0.65 0.30 32.53
C SER A 5 -1.57 -0.39 31.50
N ASP A 6 -2.80 0.10 31.36
CA ASP A 6 -3.68 -0.26 30.24
C ASP A 6 -3.77 0.96 29.31
N THR A 7 -2.90 1.00 28.31
CA THR A 7 -3.03 1.89 27.17
C THR A 7 -3.87 1.17 26.12
N PRO A 8 -5.02 1.71 25.65
CA PRO A 8 -5.70 1.14 24.51
C PRO A 8 -4.80 1.31 23.28
N SER A 9 -4.33 0.18 22.76
CA SER A 9 -3.62 0.09 21.48
C SER A 9 -4.55 0.60 20.38
N GLU A 10 -4.41 1.88 20.01
CA GLU A 10 -5.02 2.43 18.81
C GLU A 10 -4.31 1.83 17.59
N SER A 11 -4.68 0.61 17.26
CA SER A 11 -4.31 0.00 15.98
C SER A 11 -4.88 0.91 14.88
N PRO A 12 -4.05 1.46 13.97
CA PRO A 12 -4.56 2.30 12.90
C PRO A 12 -5.55 1.47 12.08
N ARG A 13 -6.76 2.01 11.89
CA ARG A 13 -7.78 1.35 11.08
C ARG A 13 -7.22 1.09 9.68
N PRO A 14 -7.42 -0.11 9.10
CA PRO A 14 -6.95 -0.39 7.75
C PRO A 14 -7.50 0.66 6.78
N ALA A 15 -6.63 1.21 5.94
CA ALA A 15 -6.93 2.29 4.99
C ALA A 15 -7.93 1.89 3.87
N GLU A 16 -8.48 0.69 3.97
CA GLU A 16 -9.48 0.16 3.06
C GLU A 16 -10.85 0.66 3.52
N ARG A 17 -11.55 1.42 2.65
CA ARG A 17 -12.86 2.09 2.85
C ARG A 17 -12.84 3.56 3.28
N ARG A 18 -11.94 4.36 2.71
CA ARG A 18 -12.27 5.75 2.31
C ARG A 18 -12.19 5.97 0.80
N ALA A 19 -12.02 4.91 0.01
CA ALA A 19 -12.11 4.95 -1.45
C ALA A 19 -13.57 5.01 -1.94
N GLY A 20 -14.31 5.99 -1.44
CA GLY A 20 -15.33 6.68 -2.20
C GLY A 20 -14.80 8.09 -2.34
N SER A 21 -13.91 8.33 -3.31
CA SER A 21 -13.32 9.65 -3.51
C SER A 21 -14.45 10.64 -3.77
N ARG A 22 -14.85 11.39 -2.75
CA ARG A 22 -15.76 12.51 -2.96
C ARG A 22 -15.10 13.40 -3.99
N ARG A 23 -15.78 13.60 -5.13
CA ARG A 23 -15.30 14.47 -6.20
C ARG A 23 -15.01 15.84 -5.60
N LEU A 24 -13.75 16.24 -5.64
CA LEU A 24 -13.32 17.55 -5.17
C LEU A 24 -13.97 18.62 -6.06
N THR A 25 -14.51 19.65 -5.43
CA THR A 25 -14.93 20.87 -6.12
C THR A 25 -13.71 21.58 -6.74
N PRO A 26 -13.90 22.44 -7.75
CA PRO A 26 -12.81 23.21 -8.34
C PRO A 26 -12.02 24.04 -7.31
N ALA A 27 -12.70 24.59 -6.31
CA ALA A 27 -12.07 25.38 -5.24
C ALA A 27 -11.19 24.52 -4.31
N GLU A 28 -11.66 23.32 -3.94
CA GLU A 28 -10.87 22.38 -3.14
C GLU A 28 -9.62 21.93 -3.91
N ARG A 29 -9.74 21.66 -5.21
CA ARG A 29 -8.59 21.31 -6.07
C ARG A 29 -7.57 22.45 -6.13
N ALA A 30 -8.01 23.68 -6.36
CA ALA A 30 -7.13 24.85 -6.40
C ALA A 30 -6.39 25.09 -5.08
N ARG A 31 -7.08 24.87 -3.95
CA ARG A 31 -6.46 24.97 -2.61
C ARG A 31 -5.36 23.91 -2.42
N LEU A 32 -5.60 22.68 -2.86
CA LEU A 32 -4.61 21.61 -2.78
C LEU A 32 -3.42 21.87 -3.71
N ALA A 33 -3.69 22.28 -4.95
CA ALA A 33 -2.65 22.61 -5.92
C ALA A 33 -1.73 23.75 -5.44
N ARG A 34 -2.27 24.72 -4.70
CA ARG A 34 -1.44 25.77 -4.08
C ARG A 34 -0.42 25.24 -3.06
N VAL A 35 -0.71 24.12 -2.41
CA VAL A 35 0.18 23.51 -1.41
C VAL A 35 1.08 22.45 -2.04
N PHE A 36 0.51 21.60 -2.89
CA PHE A 36 1.14 20.39 -3.40
C PHE A 36 1.57 20.47 -4.87
N GLY A 37 1.18 21.52 -5.59
CA GLY A 37 1.32 21.60 -7.04
C GLY A 37 0.21 20.86 -7.78
N ASP A 38 0.17 21.04 -9.10
CA ASP A 38 -0.78 20.36 -9.99
C ASP A 38 -0.28 18.98 -10.45
N GLU A 39 1.04 18.75 -10.40
CA GLU A 39 1.69 17.53 -10.87
C GLU A 39 2.05 16.63 -9.68
N LEU A 40 1.60 15.37 -9.72
CA LEU A 40 2.02 14.36 -8.77
C LEU A 40 3.35 13.75 -9.22
N PRO A 41 4.23 13.38 -8.28
CA PRO A 41 5.45 12.65 -8.62
C PRO A 41 5.07 11.33 -9.32
N ALA A 42 5.89 10.95 -10.32
CA ALA A 42 5.76 9.65 -10.94
C ALA A 42 6.00 8.55 -9.88
N THR A 43 5.11 7.56 -9.83
CA THR A 43 5.31 6.38 -8.98
C THR A 43 6.31 5.43 -9.63
N THR A 44 7.15 4.79 -8.82
CA THR A 44 8.12 3.81 -9.28
C THR A 44 7.44 2.47 -9.56
N SER A 45 8.17 1.53 -10.15
CA SER A 45 7.59 0.22 -10.48
C SER A 45 7.32 -0.66 -9.26
N ASP A 46 8.05 -0.47 -8.16
CA ASP A 46 7.93 -1.24 -6.91
C ASP A 46 6.72 -0.82 -6.05
N GLU A 47 6.26 0.42 -6.18
CA GLU A 47 5.06 0.94 -5.50
C GLU A 47 3.75 0.56 -6.20
N ARG A 48 3.82 0.16 -7.48
CA ARG A 48 2.65 -0.23 -8.26
C ARG A 48 2.31 -1.68 -7.97
N THR A 49 1.01 -1.95 -7.82
CA THR A 49 0.51 -3.33 -7.82
C THR A 49 0.99 -4.01 -9.11
N PRO A 50 1.68 -5.16 -9.03
CA PRO A 50 2.07 -5.90 -10.22
C PRO A 50 0.81 -6.27 -11.00
N GLU A 51 0.79 -5.93 -12.30
CA GLU A 51 -0.23 -6.45 -13.20
C GLU A 51 -0.17 -7.99 -13.16
N PRO A 52 -1.29 -8.70 -13.26
CA PRO A 52 -1.28 -10.16 -13.21
C PRO A 52 -0.49 -10.69 -14.41
N ASP A 53 0.75 -11.10 -14.17
CA ASP A 53 1.59 -11.76 -15.15
C ASP A 53 0.87 -13.04 -15.60
N SER A 54 0.31 -13.02 -16.80
CA SER A 54 -0.45 -14.16 -17.37
C SER A 54 0.44 -15.37 -17.71
N SER A 55 1.73 -15.30 -17.39
CA SER A 55 2.71 -16.37 -17.58
C SER A 55 3.18 -16.84 -16.21
N GLY A 56 2.75 -18.04 -15.79
CA GLY A 56 3.04 -18.71 -14.51
C GLY A 56 4.52 -19.05 -14.22
N SER A 57 5.45 -18.17 -14.59
CA SER A 57 6.89 -18.36 -14.50
C SER A 57 7.46 -18.02 -13.10
N GLY A 58 6.75 -17.26 -12.28
CA GLY A 58 7.26 -16.82 -10.96
C GLY A 58 7.43 -17.98 -9.98
N ASP A 59 6.44 -18.86 -9.93
CA ASP A 59 6.48 -20.02 -9.04
C ASP A 59 7.52 -21.08 -9.47
N ASP A 60 7.76 -21.24 -10.77
CA ASP A 60 8.71 -22.25 -11.28
C ASP A 60 10.15 -21.89 -10.93
N TRP A 61 10.49 -20.60 -10.95
CA TRP A 61 11.76 -20.13 -10.43
C TRP A 61 11.88 -20.45 -8.93
N LEU A 62 10.87 -20.14 -8.12
CA LEU A 62 10.88 -20.43 -6.68
C LEU A 62 11.04 -21.93 -6.37
N ARG A 63 10.34 -22.80 -7.10
CA ARG A 63 10.46 -24.27 -6.95
C ARG A 63 11.86 -24.77 -7.31
N SER A 64 12.54 -24.12 -8.25
CA SER A 64 13.93 -24.44 -8.60
C SER A 64 14.95 -24.03 -7.54
N GLN A 65 14.57 -23.17 -6.59
CA GLN A 65 15.46 -22.68 -5.52
C GLN A 65 15.41 -23.54 -4.25
N VAL A 66 14.67 -24.65 -4.22
CA VAL A 66 14.59 -25.51 -3.04
C VAL A 66 15.93 -26.24 -2.82
N PRO A 67 16.61 -26.07 -1.67
CA PRO A 67 17.86 -26.76 -1.37
C PRO A 67 17.69 -28.29 -1.31
N PRO A 68 18.69 -29.08 -1.71
CA PRO A 68 18.59 -30.54 -1.88
C PRO A 68 18.38 -31.33 -0.58
N HIS A 69 18.51 -30.68 0.58
CA HIS A 69 18.33 -31.30 1.90
C HIS A 69 17.00 -30.96 2.57
N HIS A 70 16.07 -30.31 1.85
CA HIS A 70 14.72 -30.08 2.34
C HIS A 70 13.85 -31.32 2.04
N GLY A 71 13.98 -32.33 2.90
CA GLY A 71 13.22 -33.58 2.88
C GLY A 71 13.20 -34.20 4.27
#